data_AF-A0A0A9DFT3-F1
#
_entry.id   AF-A0A0A9DFT3-F1
#
_cell.length_a   1.000
_cell.length_b   1.000
_cell.length_c   1.000
_cell.angle_alpha   90.00
_cell.angle_beta   90.00
_cell.angle_gamma   90.00
#
_symmetry.space_group_name_H-M   'P 1'
#
loop_
_entity.id
_entity.type
_entity.pdbx_description
1 polymer ?
#
loop_
_entity_poly.entity_id
_entity_poly.type
_entity_poly.pdbx_seq_one_letter_code
_entity_poly.pdbx_strand_id
1 'polypeptide(L)'
;MPYNSTSEIVNAVNEVCAERREILQREHADNGVHSEISVADLDHYMYSAGCPDPDIVIRTSGETRLSNFLLWQTTFSHLQNPDPLWPEFSFKHLVWAILQYQRVYPYLEQNRKLAKKQL
;
A
#
# COMPACT_ATOMS: atom_id res chain seq x y z
N MET A 1 11.88 10.02 10.27
CA MET A 1 10.97 9.03 10.89
C MET A 1 11.36 7.65 10.38
N PRO A 2 11.61 6.66 11.24
CA PRO A 2 11.79 5.28 10.81
C PRO A 2 10.46 4.74 10.27
N TYR A 3 10.44 4.26 9.04
CA TYR A 3 9.25 3.67 8.40
C TYR A 3 9.46 2.18 8.15
N ASN A 4 8.43 1.38 8.40
CA ASN A 4 8.28 0.02 7.89
C ASN A 4 6.79 -0.33 7.83
N SER A 5 6.35 -1.11 6.83
CA SER A 5 4.93 -1.40 6.64
C SER A 5 4.31 -2.21 7.75
N THR A 6 5.05 -3.13 8.38
CA THR A 6 4.49 -3.90 9.51
C THR A 6 4.06 -2.99 10.65
N SER A 7 4.89 -2.01 11.03
CA SER A 7 4.56 -1.04 12.06
C SER A 7 3.42 -0.12 11.64
N GLU A 8 3.37 0.30 10.37
CA GLU A 8 2.25 1.08 9.83
C GLU A 8 0.93 0.32 9.93
N ILE A 9 0.90 -0.94 9.48
CA ILE A 9 -0.31 -1.80 9.55
C ILE A 9 -0.76 -2.00 11.00
N VAL A 10 0.18 -2.28 11.91
CA VAL A 10 -0.13 -2.41 13.35
C VAL A 10 -0.69 -1.11 13.91
N ASN A 11 -0.14 0.04 13.52
CA ASN A 11 -0.66 1.33 13.94
C ASN A 11 -2.08 1.54 13.43
N ALA A 12 -2.33 1.30 12.15
CA ALA A 12 -3.65 1.45 11.55
C ALA A 12 -4.71 0.59 12.26
N VAL A 13 -4.38 -0.67 12.56
CA VAL A 13 -5.28 -1.56 13.33
C VAL A 13 -5.57 -1.00 14.73
N ASN A 14 -4.55 -0.48 15.42
CA ASN A 14 -4.73 0.07 16.77
C ASN A 14 -5.61 1.33 16.76
N GLU A 15 -5.46 2.20 15.76
CA GLU A 15 -6.28 3.41 15.61
C GLU A 15 -7.76 3.05 15.35
N VAL A 16 -8.03 2.12 14.43
CA VAL A 16 -9.41 1.61 14.18
C VAL A 16 -10.02 1.06 15.47
N CYS A 17 -9.26 0.27 16.22
CA CYS A 17 -9.70 -0.29 17.50
C CYS A 17 -9.91 0.78 18.59
N ALA A 18 -9.13 1.86 18.58
CA ALA A 18 -9.29 2.97 19.51
C ALA A 18 -10.57 3.76 19.20
N GLU A 19 -10.77 4.15 17.93
CA GLU A 19 -11.96 4.87 17.48
C GLU A 19 -13.25 4.10 17.82
N ARG A 20 -13.30 2.80 17.48
CA ARG A 20 -14.48 1.96 17.76
C ARG A 20 -14.79 1.83 19.25
N ARG A 21 -13.76 1.75 20.10
CA ARG A 21 -13.95 1.73 21.55
C ARG A 21 -14.52 3.04 22.06
N GLU A 22 -14.09 4.18 21.53
CA GLU A 22 -14.65 5.48 21.90
C GLU A 22 -16.12 5.61 21.51
N ILE A 23 -16.49 5.14 20.30
CA ILE A 23 -17.88 5.14 19.83
C ILE A 23 -18.77 4.29 20.75
N LEU A 24 -18.34 3.04 21.05
CA LEU A 24 -19.07 2.14 21.94
C LEU A 24 -19.26 2.71 23.35
N GLN A 25 -18.26 3.42 23.88
CA GLN A 25 -18.36 4.06 25.20
C GLN A 25 -19.34 5.24 25.21
N ARG A 26 -19.42 6.01 24.12
CA ARG A 26 -20.33 7.18 24.01
C ARG A 26 -21.78 6.76 23.82
N GLU A 27 -22.04 5.69 23.09
CA GLU A 27 -23.41 5.31 22.71
C GLU A 27 -24.13 4.44 23.75
N HIS A 28 -23.48 4.02 24.84
CA HIS A 28 -24.07 3.22 25.93
C HIS A 28 -24.96 2.05 25.46
N ALA A 29 -24.69 1.50 24.28
CA ALA A 29 -25.49 0.45 23.68
C ALA A 29 -24.69 -0.36 22.65
N ASP A 30 -24.89 -1.67 22.69
CA ASP A 30 -24.45 -2.67 21.70
C ASP A 30 -25.33 -2.60 20.43
N ASN A 31 -25.71 -1.38 20.01
CA ASN A 31 -26.72 -1.16 18.96
C ASN A 31 -26.11 -1.15 17.55
N GLY A 32 -25.29 -2.15 17.24
CA GLY A 32 -24.87 -2.43 15.86
C GLY A 32 -23.56 -1.78 15.41
N VAL A 33 -22.66 -1.42 16.32
CA VAL A 33 -21.26 -1.16 15.92
C VAL A 33 -20.70 -2.44 15.32
N HIS A 34 -20.45 -2.43 14.01
CA HIS A 34 -19.83 -3.54 13.33
C HIS A 34 -18.48 -3.85 14.00
N SER A 35 -18.34 -5.04 14.57
CA SER A 35 -17.09 -5.50 15.20
C SER A 35 -16.01 -5.83 14.17
N GLU A 36 -16.40 -5.98 12.90
CA GLU A 36 -15.50 -6.40 11.81
C GLU A 36 -14.73 -5.22 11.24
N ILE A 37 -13.41 -5.33 11.18
CA ILE A 37 -12.52 -4.34 10.54
C ILE A 37 -12.54 -4.59 9.03
N SER A 38 -12.80 -3.55 8.25
CA SER A 38 -12.78 -3.58 6.79
C SER A 38 -11.44 -3.10 6.22
N VAL A 39 -11.20 -3.38 4.93
CA VAL A 39 -10.05 -2.85 4.18
C VAL A 39 -10.08 -1.31 4.18
N ALA A 40 -11.27 -0.71 4.02
CA ALA A 40 -11.45 0.73 3.99
C ALA A 40 -11.09 1.39 5.34
N ASP A 41 -11.36 0.70 6.46
CA ASP A 41 -10.95 1.18 7.78
C ASP A 41 -9.42 1.23 7.87
N LEU A 42 -8.74 0.18 7.42
CA LEU A 42 -7.27 0.15 7.42
C LEU A 42 -6.68 1.21 6.46
N ASP A 43 -7.22 1.34 5.25
CA ASP A 43 -6.80 2.37 4.28
C ASP A 43 -6.88 3.79 4.86
N HIS A 44 -7.91 4.07 5.67
CA HIS A 44 -8.11 5.37 6.30
C HIS A 44 -7.01 5.71 7.31
N TYR A 45 -6.46 4.72 8.00
CA TYR A 45 -5.48 4.90 9.06
C TYR A 45 -4.02 4.59 8.66
N MET A 46 -3.78 4.19 7.41
CA MET A 46 -2.41 4.12 6.87
C MET A 46 -1.76 5.52 6.88
N TYR A 47 -0.44 5.59 6.98
CA TYR A 47 0.26 6.89 6.91
C TYR A 47 0.14 7.54 5.53
N SER A 48 -0.13 6.74 4.51
CA SER A 48 -0.41 7.18 3.15
C SER A 48 -1.88 7.53 2.90
N ALA A 49 -2.75 7.58 3.92
CA ALA A 49 -4.16 7.90 3.74
C ALA A 49 -4.34 9.23 2.96
N GLY A 50 -5.21 9.20 1.94
CA GLY A 50 -5.43 10.33 1.04
C GLY A 50 -4.43 10.45 -0.12
N CYS A 51 -3.36 9.65 -0.14
CA CYS A 51 -2.48 9.49 -1.30
C CYS A 51 -2.91 8.27 -2.13
N PRO A 52 -2.85 8.34 -3.47
CA PRO A 52 -3.10 7.18 -4.30
C PRO A 52 -1.98 6.14 -4.12
N ASP A 53 -2.35 4.87 -4.22
CA ASP A 53 -1.38 3.76 -4.28
C ASP A 53 -0.35 3.98 -5.39
N PRO A 54 0.92 3.63 -5.16
CA PRO A 54 1.96 3.77 -6.17
C PRO A 54 1.69 2.83 -7.36
N ASP A 55 1.82 3.35 -8.58
CA ASP A 55 1.79 2.53 -9.79
C ASP A 55 3.08 1.72 -9.98
N ILE A 56 4.22 2.29 -9.58
CA ILE A 56 5.55 1.72 -9.79
C ILE A 56 6.34 1.83 -8.48
N VAL A 57 6.98 0.73 -8.08
CA VAL A 57 8.00 0.71 -7.03
C VAL A 57 9.34 0.44 -7.68
N ILE A 58 10.28 1.37 -7.54
CA ILE A 58 11.63 1.23 -8.09
C ILE A 58 12.60 0.92 -6.95
N ARG A 59 13.29 -0.23 -7.04
CA ARG A 59 14.35 -0.63 -6.11
C ARG A 59 15.66 -0.83 -6.85
N THR A 60 16.57 0.12 -6.70
CA THR A 60 17.93 0.07 -7.27
C THR A 60 18.76 -1.09 -6.69
N SER A 61 19.99 -1.29 -7.20
CA SER A 61 20.95 -2.33 -6.81
C SER A 61 20.61 -3.76 -7.26
N GLY A 62 19.68 -3.93 -8.20
CA GLY A 62 19.31 -5.25 -8.76
C GLY A 62 18.51 -6.16 -7.80
N GLU A 63 18.15 -5.65 -6.63
CA GLU A 63 17.54 -6.45 -5.57
C GLU A 63 16.05 -6.68 -5.80
N THR A 64 15.62 -7.95 -5.71
CA THR A 64 14.22 -8.35 -5.98
C THR A 64 13.46 -8.61 -4.68
N ARG A 65 13.25 -7.56 -3.86
CA ARG A 65 12.47 -7.62 -2.61
C ARG A 65 11.89 -6.27 -2.24
N LEU A 66 10.81 -6.22 -1.45
CA LEU A 66 10.27 -4.95 -0.93
C LEU A 66 10.94 -4.48 0.36
N SER A 67 11.54 -5.38 1.15
CA SER A 67 12.13 -5.04 2.46
C SER A 67 11.20 -4.26 3.39
N ASN A 68 9.95 -4.71 3.53
CA ASN A 68 8.97 -4.11 4.43
C ASN A 68 8.64 -2.64 4.08
N PHE A 69 8.57 -2.34 2.78
CA PHE A 69 8.25 -1.02 2.25
C PHE A 69 6.92 -1.05 1.47
N LEU A 70 5.97 -0.21 1.89
CA LEU A 70 4.63 -0.04 1.32
C LEU A 70 3.89 -1.35 0.96
N LEU A 71 3.98 -2.38 1.81
CA LEU A 71 3.44 -3.72 1.50
C LEU A 71 1.94 -3.70 1.18
N TRP A 72 1.17 -2.89 1.91
CA TRP A 72 -0.27 -2.76 1.71
C TRP A 72 -0.60 -2.03 0.41
N GLN A 73 0.02 -0.87 0.22
CA GLN A 73 -0.21 0.04 -0.90
C GLN A 73 0.31 -0.53 -2.23
N THR A 74 1.28 -1.46 -2.19
CA THR A 74 1.95 -1.96 -3.40
C THR A 74 1.35 -3.22 -4.01
N THR A 75 0.15 -3.62 -3.55
CA THR A 75 -0.54 -4.86 -3.98
C THR A 75 -0.68 -4.98 -5.50
N PHE A 76 -0.89 -3.87 -6.21
CA PHE A 76 -1.01 -3.82 -7.68
C PHE A 76 0.08 -3.00 -8.36
N SER A 77 1.16 -2.65 -7.65
CA SER A 77 2.27 -1.89 -8.23
C SER A 77 3.14 -2.77 -9.12
N HIS A 78 3.73 -2.15 -10.14
CA HIS A 78 4.83 -2.75 -10.88
C HIS A 78 6.14 -2.58 -10.09
N LEU A 79 6.76 -3.70 -9.71
CA LEU A 79 8.10 -3.68 -9.12
C LEU A 79 9.16 -3.67 -10.22
N GLN A 80 9.98 -2.63 -10.24
CA GLN A 80 11.13 -2.49 -11.12
C GLN A 80 12.42 -2.47 -10.31
N ASN A 81 13.37 -3.33 -10.67
CA ASN A 81 14.61 -3.56 -9.93
C ASN A 81 15.85 -3.32 -10.80
N PRO A 82 16.17 -2.06 -11.15
CA PRO A 82 17.30 -1.76 -12.02
C PRO A 82 18.64 -2.05 -11.30
N ASP A 83 19.61 -2.58 -12.06
CA ASP A 83 20.94 -2.96 -11.56
C ASP A 83 21.77 -1.82 -10.93
N PRO A 84 21.77 -0.57 -11.46
CA PRO A 84 22.60 0.50 -10.92
C PRO A 84 22.35 0.76 -9.44
N LEU A 85 23.40 1.14 -8.72
CA LEU A 85 23.27 1.59 -7.33
C LEU A 85 22.51 2.91 -7.28
N TRP A 86 21.93 3.25 -6.11
CA TRP A 86 21.17 4.50 -5.95
C TRP A 86 21.93 5.76 -6.40
N PRO A 87 23.22 5.96 -6.06
CA PRO A 87 23.99 7.13 -6.52
C PRO A 87 24.19 7.19 -8.04
N GLU A 88 24.04 6.06 -8.75
CA GLU A 88 24.22 5.93 -10.20
C GLU A 88 22.88 5.93 -10.95
N PHE A 89 21.77 5.90 -10.21
CA PHE A 89 20.44 5.97 -10.79
C PHE A 89 20.26 7.31 -11.51
N SER A 90 19.69 7.26 -12.72
CA SER A 90 19.65 8.41 -13.61
C SER A 90 18.30 8.49 -14.29
N PHE A 91 18.02 9.62 -14.95
CA PHE A 91 16.78 9.83 -15.69
C PHE A 91 16.51 8.72 -16.72
N LYS A 92 17.56 8.16 -17.34
CA LYS A 92 17.43 7.05 -18.30
C LYS A 92 16.82 5.80 -17.64
N HIS A 93 17.23 5.50 -16.40
CA HIS A 93 16.71 4.38 -15.63
C HIS A 93 15.25 4.59 -15.22
N LEU A 94 14.87 5.83 -14.87
CA LEU A 94 13.48 6.19 -14.58
C LEU A 94 12.59 6.04 -15.82
N VAL A 95 13.02 6.58 -16.98
CA VAL A 95 12.28 6.43 -18.24
C VAL A 95 12.10 4.95 -18.59
N TRP A 96 13.13 4.14 -18.41
CA TRP A 96 13.04 2.70 -18.63
C TRP A 96 12.01 2.03 -17.71
N ALA A 97 11.98 2.40 -16.42
CA ALA A 97 10.97 1.90 -15.48
C ALA A 97 9.54 2.24 -15.92
N ILE A 98 9.31 3.45 -16.41
CA ILE A 98 7.99 3.88 -16.92
C ILE A 98 7.61 3.08 -18.17
N LEU A 99 8.54 2.86 -19.10
CA LEU A 99 8.29 2.05 -20.30
C LEU A 99 7.95 0.60 -19.95
N GLN A 100 8.62 0.02 -18.95
CA GLN A 100 8.29 -1.33 -18.47
C GLN A 100 6.90 -1.39 -17.84
N TYR A 101 6.53 -0.40 -17.01
CA TYR A 101 5.18 -0.27 -16.48
C TYR A 101 4.14 -0.18 -17.61
N GLN A 102 4.33 0.70 -18.59
CA GLN A 102 3.41 0.85 -19.72
C GLN A 102 3.24 -0.45 -20.51
N ARG A 103 4.31 -1.24 -20.65
CA ARG A 103 4.27 -2.55 -21.31
C ARG A 103 3.40 -3.56 -20.56
N VAL A 104 3.46 -3.58 -19.23
CA VAL A 104 2.69 -4.54 -18.40
C VAL A 104 1.33 -4.00 -17.94
N TYR A 105 1.05 -2.71 -18.16
CA TYR A 105 -0.14 -2.03 -17.69
C TYR A 105 -1.47 -2.76 -18.01
N PRO A 106 -1.70 -3.28 -19.24
CA PRO A 106 -2.95 -3.99 -19.52
C PRO A 106 -3.20 -5.20 -18.62
N TYR A 107 -2.13 -5.92 -18.26
CA TYR A 107 -2.21 -7.07 -17.34
C TYR A 107 -2.50 -6.62 -15.91
N LEU A 108 -1.85 -5.55 -15.44
CA LEU A 108 -2.09 -4.99 -14.10
C LEU A 108 -3.52 -4.47 -13.96
N GLU A 109 -4.03 -3.79 -14.99
CA GLU A 109 -5.40 -3.28 -15.01
C GLU A 109 -6.44 -4.41 -14.95
N GLN A 110 -6.20 -5.49 -15.70
CA GLN A 110 -7.05 -6.69 -15.63
C GLN A 110 -7.06 -7.30 -14.23
N ASN A 111 -5.89 -7.47 -13.61
CA ASN A 111 -5.80 -8.03 -12.26
C ASN A 111 -6.48 -7.15 -11.21
N ARG A 112 -6.32 -5.83 -11.31
CA ARG A 112 -6.99 -4.87 -10.43
C ARG A 112 -8.52 -4.96 -10.55
N LYS A 113 -9.04 -5.11 -11.77
CA LYS A 113 -10.48 -5.31 -12.02
C LYS A 113 -10.98 -6.64 -11.46
N LEU A 114 -10.18 -7.71 -11.52
CA LEU A 114 -10.54 -9.01 -10.97
C LEU A 114 -10.58 -9.00 -9.45
N ALA A 115 -9.58 -8.41 -8.79
CA ALA A 115 -9.53 -8.31 -7.34
C ALA A 115 -10.68 -7.48 -6.76
N LYS A 116 -11.04 -6.37 -7.41
CA LYS A 116 -12.20 -5.54 -7.03
C LYS A 116 -13.55 -6.25 -7.15
N LYS A 117 -13.65 -7.38 -7.85
CA LYS A 117 -14.87 -8.19 -7.91
C LYS A 117 -14.95 -9.25 -6.80
N GLN A 118 -13.83 -9.50 -6.13
CA GLN A 118 -13.70 -10.53 -5.08
C GLN A 118 -13.82 -9.94 -3.67
N LEU A 119 -13.60 -8.63 -3.53
CA LEU A 119 -13.87 -7.82 -2.35
C LEU A 119 -15.30 -7.27 -2.44
#